data_AF-A0A7W1QZ86-F1
#
_entry.id   AF-A0A7W1QZ86-F1
#
_cell.length_a   1.000
_cell.length_b   1.000
_cell.length_c   1.000
_cell.angle_alpha   90.00
_cell.angle_beta   90.00
_cell.angle_gamma   90.00
#
_symmetry.space_group_name_H-M   'P 1'
#
loop_
_entity.id
_entity.type
_entity.pdbx_description
1 polymer ?
#
loop_
_entity_poly.entity_id
_entity_poly.type
_entity_poly.pdbx_seq_one_letter_code
_entity_poly.pdbx_strand_id
1 'polypeptide(L)'
;MNNGKICVSICANTAAEFIKDIKRAEKSADVIELRFDCLRKNEIKNAIENLPKIDKPYLATFRPKEQGGKRDLSLGERLKFWESLLLALKDKIFWVDF
;
A
#
# COMPACT_ATOMS: atom_id res chain seq x y z
N MET A 1 21.27 -18.73 -8.11
CA MET A 1 20.83 -17.45 -8.72
C MET A 1 19.51 -17.07 -8.08
N ASN A 2 19.41 -15.86 -7.51
CA ASN A 2 18.11 -15.34 -7.11
C ASN A 2 17.46 -14.79 -8.38
N ASN A 3 16.48 -15.51 -8.93
CA ASN A 3 15.64 -14.97 -9.99
C ASN A 3 14.91 -13.76 -9.38
N GLY A 4 15.12 -12.57 -9.94
CA GLY A 4 14.56 -11.33 -9.40
C GLY A 4 13.06 -11.46 -9.11
N LYS A 5 12.60 -10.79 -8.06
CA LYS A 5 11.18 -10.79 -7.66
C LYS A 5 10.40 -9.76 -8.46
N ILE A 6 9.20 -10.11 -8.88
CA ILE A 6 8.26 -9.18 -9.54
C ILE A 6 7.44 -8.48 -8.46
N CYS A 7 7.65 -7.17 -8.29
CA CYS A 7 6.82 -6.31 -7.46
C CYS A 7 5.85 -5.51 -8.33
N VAL A 8 4.55 -5.59 -8.04
CA VAL A 8 3.53 -4.83 -8.78
C VAL A 8 2.96 -3.73 -7.89
N SER A 9 3.08 -2.48 -8.33
CA SER A 9 2.55 -1.30 -7.65
C SER A 9 1.06 -1.10 -7.94
N ILE A 10 0.26 -1.07 -6.89
CA ILE A 10 -1.18 -0.77 -6.95
C ILE A 10 -1.38 0.71 -6.63
N CYS A 11 -1.72 1.49 -7.64
CA CYS A 11 -1.99 2.92 -7.54
C CYS A 11 -3.41 3.19 -8.07
N ALA A 12 -4.38 3.25 -7.16
CA ALA A 12 -5.79 3.49 -7.46
C ALA A 12 -6.34 4.65 -6.64
N ASN A 13 -7.44 5.27 -7.11
CA ASN A 13 -8.03 6.43 -6.45
C ASN A 13 -9.03 6.03 -5.35
N THR A 14 -9.68 4.87 -5.49
CA THR A 14 -10.72 4.38 -4.58
C THR A 14 -10.34 3.05 -3.95
N ALA A 15 -10.89 2.75 -2.77
CA ALA A 15 -10.66 1.48 -2.10
C ALA A 15 -11.14 0.28 -2.94
N ALA A 16 -12.28 0.43 -3.63
CA ALA A 16 -12.83 -0.62 -4.48
C ALA A 16 -11.89 -0.99 -5.65
N GLU A 17 -11.36 0.00 -6.35
CA GLU A 17 -10.36 -0.21 -7.41
C GLU A 17 -9.08 -0.81 -6.85
N PHE A 18 -8.62 -0.31 -5.70
CA PHE A 18 -7.42 -0.79 -5.03
C PHE A 18 -7.51 -2.28 -4.71
N ILE A 19 -8.62 -2.73 -4.10
CA ILE A 19 -8.85 -4.15 -3.77
C ILE A 19 -8.96 -5.01 -5.03
N LYS A 20 -9.66 -4.51 -6.06
CA LYS A 20 -9.78 -5.20 -7.35
C LYS A 20 -8.40 -5.42 -7.98
N ASP A 21 -7.56 -4.40 -7.99
CA ASP A 21 -6.23 -4.44 -8.60
C ASP A 21 -5.26 -5.32 -7.80
N ILE A 22 -5.34 -5.34 -6.46
CA ILE A 22 -4.60 -6.28 -5.61
C ILE A 22 -4.92 -7.73 -6.01
N LYS A 23 -6.21 -8.10 -6.08
CA LYS A 23 -6.64 -9.47 -6.45
C LYS A 23 -6.20 -9.86 -7.85
N ARG A 24 -6.08 -8.89 -8.77
CA ARG A 24 -5.53 -9.14 -10.10
C ARG A 24 -4.03 -9.38 -10.05
N ALA A 25 -3.28 -8.54 -9.32
CA ALA A 25 -1.83 -8.62 -9.21
C ALA A 25 -1.34 -9.87 -8.47
N GLU A 26 -2.10 -10.35 -7.48
CA GLU A 26 -1.80 -11.58 -6.73
C GLU A 26 -1.49 -12.79 -7.63
N LYS A 27 -2.12 -12.86 -8.81
CA LYS A 27 -1.97 -13.97 -9.77
C LYS A 27 -0.60 -14.04 -10.43
N SER A 28 0.14 -12.93 -10.47
CA SER A 28 1.41 -12.83 -11.23
C SER A 28 2.56 -12.18 -10.47
N ALA A 29 2.29 -11.52 -9.34
CA ALA A 29 3.32 -10.82 -8.55
C ALA A 29 3.92 -11.73 -7.46
N ASP A 30 5.20 -11.52 -7.18
CA ASP A 30 5.85 -12.04 -5.97
C ASP A 30 5.55 -11.13 -4.77
N VAL A 31 5.42 -9.82 -4.99
CA VAL A 31 5.21 -8.79 -3.97
C VAL A 31 4.19 -7.78 -4.52
N ILE A 32 3.29 -7.30 -3.66
CA ILE A 32 2.33 -6.28 -4.06
C ILE A 32 2.64 -4.99 -3.28
N GLU A 33 3.03 -3.94 -4.00
CA GLU A 33 3.23 -2.62 -3.41
C GLU A 33 1.90 -1.86 -3.31
N LEU A 34 1.55 -1.45 -2.10
CA LEU A 34 0.35 -0.70 -1.75
C LEU A 34 0.67 0.80 -1.72
N ARG A 35 0.40 1.52 -2.82
CA ARG A 35 0.63 2.96 -2.93
C ARG A 35 -0.51 3.76 -2.33
N PHE A 36 -0.50 3.92 -1.01
CA PHE A 36 -1.54 4.67 -0.28
C PHE A 36 -1.55 6.17 -0.63
N ASP A 37 -0.46 6.71 -1.18
CA ASP A 37 -0.40 8.09 -1.67
C ASP A 37 -1.29 8.33 -2.90
N CYS A 38 -1.64 7.28 -3.65
CA CYS A 38 -2.54 7.36 -4.80
C CYS A 38 -4.03 7.42 -4.42
N LEU A 39 -4.42 6.79 -3.31
CA LEU A 39 -5.81 6.76 -2.86
C LEU A 39 -6.29 8.15 -2.50
N ARG A 40 -7.57 8.47 -2.70
CA ARG A 40 -8.18 9.70 -2.14
C ARG A 40 -8.18 9.63 -0.61
N LYS A 41 -8.14 10.80 0.05
CA LYS A 41 -7.88 10.89 1.51
C LYS A 41 -8.95 10.15 2.32
N ASN A 42 -10.20 10.25 1.90
CA ASN A 42 -11.35 9.59 2.50
C ASN A 42 -11.40 8.07 2.21
N GLU A 43 -10.63 7.56 1.26
CA GLU A 43 -10.63 6.15 0.85
C GLU A 43 -9.57 5.32 1.58
N ILE A 44 -8.55 5.96 2.17
CA ILE A 44 -7.41 5.28 2.81
C ILE A 44 -7.89 4.34 3.91
N LYS A 45 -8.74 4.84 4.82
CA LYS A 45 -9.26 4.04 5.94
C LYS A 45 -10.02 2.81 5.43
N ASN A 46 -10.93 3.03 4.47
CA ASN A 46 -11.71 1.97 3.84
C ASN A 46 -10.82 0.90 3.17
N ALA A 47 -9.74 1.31 2.50
CA ALA A 47 -8.80 0.40 1.86
C ALA A 47 -8.00 -0.44 2.87
N ILE A 48 -7.60 0.15 4.01
CA ILE A 48 -6.90 -0.56 5.08
C ILE A 48 -7.82 -1.59 5.75
N GLU A 49 -9.04 -1.20 6.09
CA GLU A 49 -10.05 -2.06 6.74
C GLU A 49 -10.45 -3.25 5.87
N ASN A 50 -10.51 -3.05 4.55
CA ASN A 50 -10.93 -4.07 3.58
C ASN A 50 -9.75 -4.72 2.83
N LEU A 51 -8.52 -4.57 3.34
CA LEU A 51 -7.34 -5.13 2.70
C LEU A 51 -7.46 -6.66 2.64
N PRO A 52 -7.45 -7.27 1.43
CA PRO A 52 -7.71 -8.69 1.29
C PRO A 52 -6.60 -9.51 1.96
N LYS A 53 -6.97 -10.68 2.49
CA LYS A 53 -6.02 -11.69 2.95
C LYS A 53 -5.57 -12.49 1.73
N ILE A 54 -4.28 -12.40 1.43
CA ILE A 54 -3.62 -13.07 0.31
C ILE A 54 -2.31 -13.68 0.82
N ASP A 55 -1.76 -14.64 0.07
CA ASP A 55 -0.51 -15.33 0.46
C ASP A 55 0.75 -14.54 0.08
N LYS A 56 0.61 -13.49 -0.74
CA LYS A 56 1.73 -12.64 -1.18
C LYS A 56 2.03 -11.55 -0.14
N PRO A 57 3.31 -11.24 0.11
CA PRO A 57 3.68 -10.13 0.99
C PRO A 57 3.24 -8.79 0.40
N TYR A 58 2.76 -7.92 1.27
CA TYR A 58 2.54 -6.52 0.95
C TYR A 58 3.79 -5.68 1.24
N LEU A 59 4.05 -4.72 0.36
CA LEU A 59 4.97 -3.61 0.59
C LEU A 59 4.12 -2.33 0.70
N ALA A 60 3.95 -1.79 1.90
CA ALA A 60 3.21 -0.55 2.10
C ALA A 60 4.10 0.65 1.77
N THR A 61 3.57 1.58 0.96
CA THR A 61 4.29 2.79 0.54
C THR A 61 3.38 4.01 0.67
N PHE A 62 3.90 5.06 1.33
CA PHE A 62 3.23 6.36 1.44
C PHE A 62 4.20 7.48 1.03
N ARG A 63 4.40 7.60 -0.28
CA ARG A 63 5.40 8.47 -0.92
C ARG A 63 4.91 9.92 -0.96
N PRO A 64 5.69 10.89 -0.48
CA PRO A 64 5.35 12.31 -0.58
C PRO A 64 5.75 12.91 -1.94
N LYS A 65 5.17 14.04 -2.31
CA LYS A 65 5.31 14.66 -3.63
C LYS A 65 6.75 15.03 -3.98
N GLU A 66 7.53 15.50 -3.00
CA GLU A 66 8.95 15.82 -3.16
C GLU A 66 9.82 14.60 -3.49
N GLN A 67 9.32 13.39 -3.27
CA GLN A 67 9.94 12.13 -3.67
C GLN A 67 9.21 11.46 -4.86
N GLY A 68 8.44 12.22 -5.65
CA GLY A 68 7.69 11.72 -6.81
C GLY A 68 6.38 11.01 -6.46
N GLY A 69 5.90 11.13 -5.23
CA GLY A 69 4.59 10.64 -4.80
C GLY A 69 3.41 11.43 -5.35
N LYS A 70 2.19 10.94 -5.10
CA LYS A 70 0.94 11.56 -5.58
C LYS A 70 0.28 12.52 -4.61
N ARG A 71 0.85 12.69 -3.41
CA ARG A 71 0.26 13.52 -2.36
C ARG A 71 1.31 14.44 -1.74
N ASP A 72 0.93 15.70 -1.53
CA ASP A 72 1.69 16.65 -0.73
C ASP A 72 1.51 16.28 0.76
N LEU A 73 2.57 15.85 1.40
CA LEU A 73 2.55 15.21 2.72
C LEU A 73 3.70 15.73 3.57
N SER A 74 3.38 16.34 4.70
CA SER A 74 4.39 16.65 5.71
C SER A 74 4.91 15.38 6.38
N LEU A 75 6.12 15.44 6.95
CA LEU A 75 6.66 14.34 7.77
C LEU A 75 5.70 13.92 8.89
N GLY A 76 5.06 14.88 9.55
CA GLY A 76 4.10 14.62 10.62
C GLY A 76 2.86 13.84 10.14
N GLU A 77 2.35 14.13 8.94
CA GLU A 77 1.24 13.37 8.36
C GLU A 77 1.66 11.94 7.98
N ARG A 78 2.88 11.77 7.46
CA ARG A 78 3.44 10.44 7.15
C ARG A 78 3.59 9.60 8.41
N LEU A 79 4.17 10.17 9.48
CA LEU A 79 4.34 9.48 10.77
C LEU A 79 2.99 9.03 11.35
N LYS A 80 1.98 9.91 11.36
CA LYS A 80 0.62 9.57 11.82
C LYS A 80 -0.03 8.46 10.98
N PHE A 81 0.19 8.49 9.66
CA PHE A 81 -0.27 7.43 8.77
C PHE A 81 0.37 6.09 9.13
N TRP A 82 1.70 6.05 9.29
CA TRP A 82 2.42 4.82 9.62
C TRP A 82 2.03 4.24 10.98
N GLU A 83 1.88 5.10 12.00
CA GLU A 83 1.38 4.70 13.32
C GLU A 83 -0.01 4.05 13.21
N SER A 84 -0.93 4.69 12.47
CA SER A 84 -2.28 4.17 12.26
C SER A 84 -2.29 2.85 11.48
N LEU A 85 -1.44 2.73 10.46
CA LEU A 85 -1.34 1.52 9.64
C LEU A 85 -0.80 0.33 10.45
N LEU A 86 0.27 0.55 11.22
CA LEU A 86 0.87 -0.48 12.07
C LEU A 86 -0.12 -0.99 13.11
N LEU A 87 -0.92 -0.09 13.70
CA LEU A 87 -1.98 -0.47 14.63
C LEU A 87 -3.09 -1.28 13.96
N ALA A 88 -3.54 -0.85 12.76
CA ALA A 88 -4.60 -1.50 12.02
C ALA A 88 -4.20 -2.88 11.47
N LEU A 89 -2.92 -3.07 11.14
CA LEU A 89 -2.38 -4.29 10.52
C LEU A 89 -1.46 -5.08 11.46
N LYS A 90 -1.57 -4.91 12.78
CA LYS A 90 -0.69 -5.52 13.80
C LYS A 90 -0.52 -7.03 13.69
N ASP A 91 -1.53 -7.73 13.16
CA ASP A 91 -1.55 -9.19 13.02
C ASP A 91 -1.11 -9.66 11.62
N LYS A 92 -0.65 -8.74 10.76
CA LYS A 92 -0.17 -9.03 9.41
C LYS A 92 1.32 -8.67 9.28
N ILE A 93 2.09 -9.53 8.64
CA ILE A 93 3.47 -9.22 8.27
C ILE A 93 3.45 -8.49 6.92
N PHE A 94 4.01 -7.30 6.88
CA PHE A 94 4.20 -6.51 5.67
C PHE A 94 5.53 -5.75 5.75
N TRP A 95 6.05 -5.37 4.59
CA TRP A 95 7.19 -4.46 4.50
C TRP A 95 6.72 -3.02 4.36
N VAL A 96 7.59 -2.08 4.70
CA VAL A 96 7.32 -0.65 4.63
C VAL A 96 8.42 0.06 3.86
N ASP A 97 8.01 0.92 2.94
CA ASP A 97 8.84 1.89 2.24
C ASP A 97 8.62 3.27 2.86
N PHE A 98 9.54 3.64 3.76
CA PHE A 98 9.45 4.80 4.64
C PHE A 98 10.25 6.00 4.13
#